data_AF-A0A2D8LBS2-F1
#
_entry.id   AF-A0A2D8LBS2-F1
#
_cell.length_a   1.000
_cell.length_b   1.000
_cell.length_c   1.000
_cell.angle_alpha   90.00
_cell.angle_beta   90.00
_cell.angle_gamma   90.00
#
_symmetry.space_group_name_H-M   'P 1'
#
loop_
_entity.id
_entity.type
_entity.pdbx_description
1 polymer ?
#
loop_
_entity_poly.entity_id
_entity_poly.type
_entity_poly.pdbx_seq_one_letter_code
_entity_poly.pdbx_strand_id
1 'polypeptide(L)'
;MGMNWLAHLAARAEVPVFLAEGEAAPAEYPHLLARMPALRVVDTPRAAAILLVVGTVPKALLPQLHRLHDQLPHPRATVLWQSRNDLSGAKRIDSAEDIGTAIKTIHSDLLADNVESEPDILPDAPPNEWRGVGPHGQGGKGMMGGTPYGRPMAMTAADLRDGLELDTFTADFGPFLPMFPPGLVLKLTLQGDVIQTVAVTHPPFETTEDRGWVLLDLLGLPALAQRKLRGDASGKGSFDRLARLTAARAAIPDGLGRTHDGSDVRARFDHLMSRRDSALDLHLHHTGLDDLLVGLEWHEAMLVLNSFDTASLRTICANTPEPETDDNADDEDDNKEGGMDHGAHAGHM
;
A
#
# COMPACT_ATOMS: atom_id res chain seq x y z
N MET A 1 27.66 -14.60 27.69
CA MET A 1 27.11 -15.99 27.72
C MET A 1 25.58 -16.06 27.87
N GLY A 2 24.89 -15.07 28.45
CA GLY A 2 23.42 -15.07 28.59
C GLY A 2 22.59 -14.67 27.36
N MET A 3 23.17 -14.10 26.30
CA MET A 3 22.40 -13.75 25.08
C MET A 3 22.14 -14.94 24.15
N ASN A 4 23.00 -15.97 24.17
CA ASN A 4 22.95 -17.08 23.20
C ASN A 4 21.76 -18.04 23.45
N TRP A 5 21.33 -18.25 24.70
CA TRP A 5 20.20 -19.14 25.00
C TRP A 5 18.84 -18.51 24.65
N LEU A 6 18.68 -17.19 24.84
CA LEU A 6 17.49 -16.46 24.43
C LEU A 6 17.36 -16.43 22.91
N ALA A 7 18.46 -16.17 22.18
CA ALA A 7 18.50 -16.26 20.73
C ALA A 7 18.12 -17.66 20.22
N HIS A 8 18.66 -18.71 20.84
CA HIS A 8 18.35 -20.10 20.47
C HIS A 8 16.88 -20.48 20.74
N LEU A 9 16.26 -19.92 21.79
CA LEU A 9 14.85 -20.15 22.10
C LEU A 9 13.93 -19.35 21.17
N ALA A 10 14.28 -18.10 20.86
CA ALA A 10 13.58 -17.24 19.90
C ALA A 10 13.64 -17.82 18.48
N ALA A 11 14.75 -18.45 18.08
CA ALA A 11 14.91 -19.12 16.78
C ALA A 11 13.97 -20.32 16.58
N ARG A 12 13.28 -20.79 17.63
CA ARG A 12 12.26 -21.83 17.54
C ARG A 12 10.87 -21.29 17.20
N ALA A 13 10.64 -19.99 17.36
CA ALA A 13 9.39 -19.34 17.01
C ALA A 13 9.22 -19.26 15.48
N GLU A 14 7.99 -18.96 15.05
CA GLU A 14 7.69 -18.59 13.68
C GLU A 14 8.45 -17.30 13.32
N VAL A 15 9.03 -17.27 12.12
CA VAL A 15 9.76 -16.08 11.64
C VAL A 15 8.73 -15.06 11.15
N PRO A 16 8.70 -13.84 11.70
CA PRO A 16 7.82 -12.80 11.21
C PRO A 16 8.37 -12.20 9.91
N VAL A 17 7.59 -12.32 8.83
CA VAL A 17 7.98 -11.92 7.48
C VAL A 17 7.00 -10.87 6.95
N PHE A 18 7.51 -9.78 6.40
CA PHE A 18 6.71 -8.85 5.61
C PHE A 18 6.91 -9.16 4.12
N LEU A 19 5.83 -9.13 3.34
CA LEU A 19 5.85 -9.46 1.92
C LEU A 19 5.95 -8.21 1.06
N ALA A 20 6.88 -8.24 0.11
CA ALA A 20 6.93 -7.30 -1.01
C ALA A 20 6.76 -8.08 -2.31
N GLU A 21 5.55 -8.10 -2.85
CA GLU A 21 5.29 -8.75 -4.13
C GLU A 21 5.76 -7.87 -5.30
N GLY A 22 6.33 -8.51 -6.32
CA GLY A 22 6.74 -7.91 -7.58
C GLY A 22 6.12 -8.63 -8.78
N GLU A 23 6.45 -8.19 -9.99
CA GLU A 23 5.99 -8.82 -11.22
C GLU A 23 6.49 -10.27 -11.34
N ALA A 24 5.67 -11.11 -11.97
CA ALA A 24 5.95 -12.54 -12.16
C ALA A 24 6.14 -13.32 -10.84
N ALA A 25 5.60 -12.82 -9.73
CA ALA A 25 5.43 -13.63 -8.52
C ALA A 25 4.60 -14.88 -8.85
N PRO A 26 4.97 -16.08 -8.37
CA PRO A 26 4.19 -17.29 -8.64
C PRO A 26 2.78 -17.19 -8.06
N ALA A 27 1.72 -17.35 -8.86
CA ALA A 27 0.33 -17.13 -8.39
C ALA A 27 -0.08 -17.93 -7.13
N GLU A 28 0.54 -19.09 -6.89
CA GLU A 28 0.28 -19.93 -5.71
C GLU A 28 1.17 -19.63 -4.49
N TYR A 29 2.05 -18.63 -4.57
CA TYR A 29 2.94 -18.27 -3.48
C TYR A 29 2.19 -17.98 -2.16
N PRO A 30 1.02 -17.31 -2.12
CA PRO A 30 0.32 -17.02 -0.88
C PRO A 30 -0.15 -18.31 -0.19
N HIS A 31 -0.66 -19.27 -0.98
CA HIS A 31 -1.08 -20.58 -0.51
C HIS A 31 0.10 -21.41 0.01
N LEU A 32 1.23 -21.33 -0.68
CA LEU A 32 2.47 -22.01 -0.28
C LEU A 32 2.99 -21.46 1.05
N LEU A 33 3.09 -20.15 1.21
CA LEU A 33 3.56 -19.52 2.45
C LEU A 33 2.61 -19.80 3.63
N ALA A 34 1.30 -19.77 3.41
CA ALA A 34 0.32 -20.04 4.47
C ALA A 34 0.36 -21.47 5.02
N ARG A 35 0.90 -22.42 4.24
CA ARG A 35 1.12 -23.81 4.64
C ARG A 35 2.46 -24.03 5.36
N MET A 36 3.33 -23.03 5.42
CA MET A 36 4.64 -23.13 6.06
C MET A 36 4.54 -22.75 7.54
N PRO A 37 4.59 -23.71 8.48
CA PRO A 37 4.47 -23.40 9.91
C PRO A 37 5.70 -22.68 10.48
N ALA A 38 6.78 -22.56 9.70
CA ALA A 38 7.97 -21.83 10.12
C ALA A 38 7.84 -20.31 9.95
N LEU A 39 6.86 -19.85 9.17
CA LEU A 39 6.72 -18.46 8.75
C LEU A 39 5.41 -17.88 9.28
N ARG A 40 5.47 -16.61 9.68
CA ARG A 40 4.30 -15.81 10.00
C ARG A 40 4.34 -14.55 9.15
N VAL A 41 3.45 -14.46 8.16
CA VAL A 41 3.25 -13.22 7.41
C VAL A 41 2.63 -12.18 8.36
N VAL A 42 3.20 -10.98 8.40
CA VAL A 42 2.73 -9.88 9.26
C VAL A 42 2.25 -8.69 8.43
N ASP A 43 1.32 -7.92 8.97
CA ASP A 43 0.65 -6.83 8.23
C ASP A 43 1.42 -5.50 8.23
N THR A 44 2.50 -5.41 9.02
CA THR A 44 3.32 -4.19 9.08
C THR A 44 4.80 -4.54 8.98
N PRO A 45 5.61 -3.75 8.25
CA PRO A 45 7.06 -3.96 8.18
C PRO A 45 7.71 -3.85 9.57
N ARG A 46 7.14 -3.03 10.46
CA ARG A 46 7.63 -2.87 11.84
C ARG A 46 7.46 -4.10 12.71
N ALA A 47 6.64 -5.06 12.29
CA ALA A 47 6.43 -6.33 12.98
C ALA A 47 7.27 -7.47 12.39
N ALA A 48 8.01 -7.23 11.30
CA ALA A 48 8.81 -8.23 10.60
C ALA A 48 10.28 -8.20 11.03
N ALA A 49 10.94 -9.35 10.89
CA ALA A 49 12.40 -9.46 10.97
C ALA A 49 13.02 -9.73 9.59
N ILE A 50 12.22 -10.27 8.66
CA ILE A 50 12.64 -10.58 7.29
C ILE A 50 11.72 -9.87 6.30
N LEU A 51 12.31 -9.17 5.34
CA LEU A 51 11.62 -8.70 4.15
C LEU A 51 11.70 -9.80 3.09
N LEU A 52 10.57 -10.39 2.70
CA LEU A 52 10.52 -11.38 1.63
C LEU A 52 9.99 -10.71 0.35
N VAL A 53 10.88 -10.53 -0.62
CA VAL A 53 10.55 -10.02 -1.94
C VAL A 53 10.21 -11.21 -2.84
N VAL A 54 8.96 -11.29 -3.28
CA VAL A 54 8.47 -12.38 -4.14
C VAL A 54 8.23 -11.84 -5.54
N GLY A 55 8.92 -12.37 -6.55
CA GLY A 55 8.87 -11.79 -7.90
C GLY A 55 9.76 -10.55 -8.05
N THR A 56 9.79 -9.97 -9.25
CA THR A 56 10.66 -8.84 -9.58
C THR A 56 9.92 -7.51 -9.47
N VAL A 57 10.27 -6.68 -8.49
CA VAL A 57 9.76 -5.31 -8.36
C VAL A 57 10.30 -4.44 -9.51
N PRO A 58 9.44 -3.76 -10.29
CA PRO A 58 9.88 -2.90 -11.39
C PRO A 58 10.76 -1.74 -10.92
N LYS A 59 11.60 -1.23 -11.82
CA LYS A 59 12.51 -0.10 -11.53
C LYS A 59 11.78 1.12 -10.98
N ALA A 60 10.58 1.41 -11.49
CA ALA A 60 9.76 2.54 -11.06
C ALA A 60 9.32 2.45 -9.59
N LEU A 61 9.29 1.24 -9.02
CA LEU A 61 8.83 0.96 -7.65
C LEU A 61 9.98 0.64 -6.67
N LEU A 62 11.24 0.67 -7.14
CA LEU A 62 12.41 0.46 -6.27
C LEU A 62 12.53 1.50 -5.15
N PRO A 63 12.22 2.81 -5.36
CA PRO A 63 12.24 3.78 -4.25
C PRO A 63 11.31 3.38 -3.10
N GLN A 64 10.13 2.82 -3.40
CA GLN A 64 9.18 2.33 -2.42
C GLN A 64 9.70 1.06 -1.74
N LEU A 65 10.39 0.17 -2.48
CA LEU A 65 11.01 -1.03 -1.92
C LEU A 65 12.14 -0.68 -0.93
N HIS A 66 12.97 0.31 -1.25
CA HIS A 66 14.02 0.79 -0.36
C HIS A 66 13.43 1.41 0.92
N ARG A 67 12.38 2.23 0.79
CA ARG A 67 11.66 2.77 1.96
C ARG A 67 11.06 1.65 2.82
N LEU A 68 10.50 0.62 2.20
CA LEU A 68 9.94 -0.52 2.91
C LEU A 68 11.02 -1.29 3.67
N HIS A 69 12.14 -1.58 3.02
CA HIS A 69 13.30 -2.20 3.64
C HIS A 69 13.76 -1.45 4.90
N ASP A 70 13.92 -0.12 4.80
CA ASP A 70 14.39 0.70 5.92
C ASP A 70 13.33 0.86 7.04
N GLN A 71 12.06 0.50 6.79
CA GLN A 71 11.02 0.46 7.83
C GLN A 71 11.06 -0.79 8.71
N LEU A 72 11.78 -1.85 8.28
CA LEU A 72 11.97 -3.03 9.12
C LEU A 72 12.91 -2.72 10.29
N PRO A 73 12.59 -3.17 11.51
CA PRO A 73 13.44 -3.00 12.68
C PRO A 73 14.70 -3.85 12.58
N HIS A 74 15.81 -3.35 13.12
CA HIS A 74 17.01 -4.17 13.32
C HIS A 74 16.82 -5.20 14.45
N PRO A 75 17.48 -6.38 14.37
CA PRO A 75 18.23 -6.89 13.22
C PRO A 75 17.29 -7.36 12.09
N ARG A 76 17.62 -7.03 10.85
CA ARG A 76 16.84 -7.36 9.65
C ARG A 76 17.67 -8.04 8.56
N ALA A 77 17.01 -8.82 7.72
CA ALA A 77 17.54 -9.25 6.42
C ALA A 77 16.45 -9.31 5.35
N THR A 78 16.91 -9.31 4.10
CA THR A 78 16.06 -9.41 2.92
C THR A 78 16.27 -10.75 2.22
N VAL A 79 15.17 -11.37 1.82
CA VAL A 79 15.15 -12.60 1.04
C VAL A 79 14.49 -12.33 -0.30
N LEU A 80 15.20 -12.64 -1.38
CA LEU A 80 14.74 -12.52 -2.75
C LEU A 80 14.31 -13.90 -3.24
N TRP A 81 13.00 -14.10 -3.44
CA TRP A 81 12.46 -15.35 -3.96
C TRP A 81 11.84 -15.15 -5.34
N GLN A 82 12.34 -15.88 -6.34
CA GLN A 82 11.92 -15.70 -7.74
C GLN A 82 12.05 -14.24 -8.23
N SER A 83 13.02 -13.52 -7.67
CA SER A 83 13.21 -12.09 -7.88
C SER A 83 14.54 -11.80 -8.56
N ARG A 84 14.49 -10.96 -9.60
CA ARG A 84 15.67 -10.43 -10.30
C ARG A 84 16.13 -9.08 -9.72
N ASN A 85 15.51 -8.61 -8.64
CA ASN A 85 15.99 -7.42 -7.96
C ASN A 85 17.41 -7.64 -7.42
N ASP A 86 18.12 -6.53 -7.25
CA ASP A 86 19.43 -6.49 -6.64
C ASP A 86 19.36 -5.53 -5.45
N LEU A 87 19.46 -6.10 -4.24
CA LEU A 87 19.45 -5.38 -2.97
C LEU A 87 20.69 -5.81 -2.21
N SER A 88 21.46 -4.83 -1.74
CA SER A 88 22.72 -5.09 -1.02
C SER A 88 22.47 -5.93 0.23
N GLY A 89 23.20 -7.06 0.36
CA GLY A 89 23.09 -7.96 1.50
C GLY A 89 22.01 -9.05 1.38
N ALA A 90 21.04 -8.86 0.47
CA ALA A 90 19.89 -9.75 0.34
C ALA A 90 20.29 -11.17 -0.10
N LYS A 91 19.59 -12.17 0.45
CA LYS A 91 19.82 -13.59 0.15
C LYS A 91 18.84 -14.06 -0.92
N ARG A 92 19.35 -14.65 -2.00
CA ARG A 92 18.50 -15.19 -3.07
C ARG A 92 18.16 -16.67 -2.83
N ILE A 93 16.90 -17.00 -3.05
CA ILE A 93 16.37 -18.36 -3.02
C ILE A 93 15.60 -18.59 -4.31
N ASP A 94 15.89 -19.67 -5.02
CA ASP A 94 15.18 -20.01 -6.26
C ASP A 94 14.14 -21.13 -6.04
N SER A 95 14.40 -22.03 -5.07
CA SER A 95 13.55 -23.19 -4.77
C SER A 95 12.44 -22.87 -3.75
N ALA A 96 11.22 -23.29 -4.06
CA ALA A 96 10.07 -23.14 -3.18
C ALA A 96 10.06 -24.14 -2.01
N GLU A 97 10.74 -25.29 -2.15
CA GLU A 97 10.82 -26.31 -1.09
C GLU A 97 11.72 -25.85 0.07
N ASP A 98 12.71 -25.02 -0.23
CA ASP A 98 13.73 -24.61 0.72
C ASP A 98 13.41 -23.29 1.43
N ILE A 99 12.45 -22.51 0.95
CA ILE A 99 12.21 -21.13 1.43
C ILE A 99 11.95 -21.05 2.94
N GLY A 100 11.08 -21.91 3.48
CA GLY A 100 10.75 -21.89 4.91
C GLY A 100 11.97 -22.22 5.79
N THR A 101 12.74 -23.24 5.40
CA THR A 101 13.96 -23.66 6.12
C THR A 101 15.08 -22.63 5.99
N ALA A 102 15.25 -22.06 4.79
CA ALA A 102 16.26 -21.05 4.51
C ALA A 102 15.97 -19.75 5.27
N ILE A 103 14.74 -19.23 5.25
CA ILE A 103 14.34 -18.06 6.02
C ILE A 103 14.56 -18.30 7.52
N LYS A 104 14.20 -19.49 8.03
CA LYS A 104 14.43 -19.84 9.43
C LYS A 104 15.90 -19.87 9.80
N THR A 105 16.75 -20.37 8.91
CA THR A 105 18.21 -20.39 9.09
C THR A 105 18.76 -18.98 9.13
N ILE A 106 18.39 -18.13 8.15
CA ILE A 106 18.81 -16.72 8.09
C ILE A 106 18.39 -15.97 9.36
N HIS A 107 17.14 -16.12 9.80
CA HIS A 107 16.65 -15.48 11.02
C HIS A 107 17.38 -15.97 12.28
N SER A 108 17.64 -17.27 12.38
CA SER A 108 18.43 -17.83 13.49
C SER A 108 19.86 -17.28 13.50
N ASP A 109 20.47 -17.13 12.33
CA ASP A 109 21.83 -16.59 12.19
C ASP A 109 21.89 -15.09 12.51
N LEU A 110 20.87 -14.32 12.14
CA LEU A 110 20.73 -12.91 12.56
C LEU A 110 20.63 -12.77 14.08
N LEU A 111 19.80 -13.59 14.72
CA LEU A 111 19.63 -13.55 16.18
C LEU A 111 20.88 -14.04 16.93
N ALA A 112 21.65 -14.92 16.32
CA ALA A 112 22.92 -15.42 16.86
C ALA A 112 24.12 -14.50 16.56
N ASP A 113 23.92 -13.42 15.81
CA ASP A 113 24.98 -12.50 15.36
C ASP A 113 26.02 -13.18 14.45
N ASN A 114 25.61 -14.27 13.76
CA ASN A 114 26.41 -14.96 12.74
C ASN A 114 26.38 -14.24 11.39
N VAL A 115 25.31 -13.46 11.16
CA VAL A 115 25.09 -12.63 9.99
C VAL A 115 24.77 -11.23 10.48
N GLU A 116 25.46 -10.23 9.96
CA GLU A 116 25.19 -8.83 10.29
C GLU A 116 23.81 -8.41 9.76
N SER A 117 23.12 -7.56 10.53
CA SER A 117 21.91 -6.91 10.05
C SER A 117 22.21 -6.05 8.84
N GLU A 118 21.30 -6.04 7.86
CA GLU A 118 21.43 -5.16 6.70
C GLU A 118 21.37 -3.68 7.13
N PRO A 119 22.28 -2.81 6.64
CA PRO A 119 22.29 -1.38 6.95
C PRO A 119 21.16 -0.65 6.21
N ASP A 120 20.87 0.60 6.56
CA ASP A 120 19.92 1.44 5.82
C ASP A 120 20.40 1.68 4.38
N ILE A 121 19.46 1.58 3.43
CA ILE A 121 19.71 1.85 2.01
C ILE A 121 19.60 3.35 1.75
N LEU A 122 18.60 4.00 2.35
CA LEU A 122 18.37 5.42 2.21
C LEU A 122 19.25 6.19 3.20
N PRO A 123 19.66 7.42 2.83
CA PRO A 123 20.42 8.26 3.74
C PRO A 123 19.57 8.62 4.97
N ASP A 124 20.20 8.65 6.14
CA ASP A 124 19.61 9.23 7.36
C ASP A 124 19.61 10.77 7.24
N ALA A 125 18.72 11.26 6.39
CA ALA A 125 18.47 12.66 6.15
C ALA A 125 16.96 12.92 6.24
N PRO A 126 16.54 14.07 6.80
CA PRO A 126 15.14 14.42 6.80
C PRO A 126 14.62 14.52 5.35
N PRO A 127 13.42 14.00 5.06
CA PRO A 127 12.89 13.97 3.70
C PRO A 127 12.63 15.36 3.12
N ASN A 128 12.46 16.36 3.97
CA ASN A 128 12.37 17.77 3.59
C ASN A 128 13.49 18.55 4.26
N GLU A 129 14.11 19.46 3.52
CA GLU A 129 15.09 20.40 4.08
C GLU A 129 14.47 21.22 5.22
N TRP A 130 15.25 21.44 6.27
CA TRP A 130 14.80 22.24 7.41
C TRP A 130 14.66 23.72 7.02
N ARG A 131 13.44 24.16 6.73
CA ARG A 131 13.12 25.58 6.46
C ARG A 131 12.77 26.29 7.78
N GLY A 132 13.77 26.66 8.58
CA GLY A 132 13.46 27.21 9.91
C GLY A 132 14.60 27.73 10.78
N VAL A 133 15.73 28.19 10.20
CA VAL A 133 16.77 28.85 11.01
C VAL A 133 16.42 30.31 11.22
N GLY A 134 15.69 30.61 12.30
CA GLY A 134 15.67 31.95 12.86
C GLY A 134 17.07 32.31 13.41
N PRO A 135 17.41 33.61 13.56
CA PRO A 135 18.74 34.07 13.99
C PRO A 135 19.20 33.58 15.38
N HIS A 136 18.34 32.88 16.13
CA HIS A 136 18.62 32.35 17.47
C HIS A 136 18.30 30.85 17.65
N GLY A 137 18.17 30.07 16.56
CA GLY A 137 17.87 28.64 16.66
C GLY A 137 16.48 28.32 17.22
N GLN A 138 15.63 29.34 17.37
CA GLN A 138 14.21 29.23 17.68
C GLN A 138 13.45 29.37 16.36
N GLY A 139 12.38 28.59 16.19
CA GLY A 139 11.56 28.51 14.99
C GLY A 139 11.26 29.88 14.35
N GLY A 140 11.21 29.90 13.02
CA GLY A 140 11.16 31.10 12.19
C GLY A 140 10.05 32.11 12.56
N LYS A 141 10.24 33.35 12.10
CA LYS A 141 9.27 34.46 12.22
C LYS A 141 7.97 34.15 11.46
N GLY A 142 7.08 33.35 12.04
CA GLY A 142 5.82 32.96 11.40
C GLY A 142 4.80 32.34 12.35
N MET A 143 4.93 32.59 13.65
CA MET A 143 4.13 31.95 14.73
C MET A 143 2.63 32.31 14.74
N MET A 144 2.13 33.06 13.75
CA MET A 144 0.71 33.37 13.60
C MET A 144 0.34 33.25 12.11
N GLY A 145 0.18 32.02 11.61
CA GLY A 145 -0.39 31.77 10.28
C GLY A 145 0.57 31.33 9.17
N GLY A 146 1.77 30.83 9.48
CA GLY A 146 2.71 30.28 8.49
C GLY A 146 3.29 28.92 8.87
N THR A 147 3.65 28.14 7.85
CA THR A 147 4.35 26.84 7.80
C THR A 147 5.11 26.44 9.08
N PRO A 148 4.47 25.81 10.08
CA PRO A 148 5.13 25.44 11.33
C PRO A 148 6.26 24.45 11.06
N TYR A 149 7.46 24.73 11.57
CA TYR A 149 8.65 23.88 11.36
C TYR A 149 9.03 23.67 9.89
N GLY A 150 8.62 24.58 9.00
CA GLY A 150 8.85 24.42 7.55
C GLY A 150 7.98 23.34 6.90
N ARG A 151 7.00 22.78 7.62
CA ARG A 151 5.97 21.89 7.08
C ARG A 151 4.64 22.64 6.92
N PRO A 152 4.01 22.64 5.73
CA PRO A 152 2.69 23.24 5.56
C PRO A 152 1.72 22.60 6.57
N MET A 153 0.87 23.41 7.20
CA MET A 153 -0.29 22.83 7.89
C MET A 153 -1.19 22.20 6.82
N ALA A 154 -1.84 21.09 7.16
CA ALA A 154 -2.91 20.57 6.32
C ALA A 154 -3.96 21.66 6.16
N MET A 155 -4.29 22.00 4.91
CA MET A 155 -5.40 22.90 4.65
C MET A 155 -6.69 22.15 4.87
N THR A 156 -7.69 22.84 5.42
CA THR A 156 -9.04 22.27 5.54
C THR A 156 -9.80 22.45 4.24
N ALA A 157 -10.69 21.52 3.94
CA ALA A 157 -11.68 21.62 2.87
C ALA A 157 -13.01 21.03 3.35
N ALA A 158 -14.11 21.30 2.64
CA ALA A 158 -15.42 20.76 2.99
C ALA A 158 -15.50 19.25 2.67
N ASP A 159 -15.79 18.41 3.67
CA ASP A 159 -16.04 16.97 3.50
C ASP A 159 -17.27 16.74 2.59
N LEU A 160 -17.15 15.84 1.61
CA LEU A 160 -18.22 15.52 0.64
C LEU A 160 -19.55 15.06 1.27
N ARG A 161 -19.54 14.51 2.49
CA ARG A 161 -20.74 13.95 3.14
C ARG A 161 -21.58 15.03 3.82
N ASP A 162 -20.92 15.90 4.59
CA ASP A 162 -21.58 16.83 5.52
C ASP A 162 -21.10 18.28 5.40
N GLY A 163 -20.07 18.54 4.59
CA GLY A 163 -19.49 19.87 4.40
C GLY A 163 -18.63 20.34 5.58
N LEU A 164 -18.31 19.47 6.54
CA LEU A 164 -17.45 19.83 7.66
C LEU A 164 -16.03 20.13 7.17
N GLU A 165 -15.44 21.23 7.64
CA GLU A 165 -14.06 21.58 7.32
C GLU A 165 -13.08 20.66 8.07
N LEU A 166 -12.54 19.67 7.37
CA LEU A 166 -11.57 18.70 7.90
C LEU A 166 -10.21 18.82 7.21
N ASP A 167 -9.15 18.47 7.95
CA ASP A 167 -7.79 18.42 7.44
C ASP A 167 -7.71 17.49 6.22
N THR A 168 -7.15 18.00 5.12
CA THR A 168 -6.89 17.21 3.92
C THR A 168 -5.52 16.54 4.02
N PHE A 169 -5.47 15.23 3.71
CA PHE A 169 -4.24 14.46 3.66
C PHE A 169 -4.08 13.80 2.30
N THR A 170 -3.14 14.31 1.50
CA THR A 170 -2.80 13.72 0.20
C THR A 170 -1.50 12.94 0.28
N ALA A 171 -1.53 11.67 -0.11
CA ALA A 171 -0.35 10.81 -0.15
C ALA A 171 -0.49 9.68 -1.17
N ASP A 172 0.64 9.08 -1.52
CA ASP A 172 0.68 7.83 -2.29
C ASP A 172 0.54 6.63 -1.36
N PHE A 173 -0.38 5.73 -1.68
CA PHE A 173 -0.67 4.49 -0.96
C PHE A 173 -0.31 3.29 -1.86
N GLY A 174 0.44 2.33 -1.30
CA GLY A 174 0.98 1.17 -2.05
C GLY A 174 2.49 1.28 -2.31
N PRO A 175 3.09 0.38 -3.10
CA PRO A 175 2.51 -0.80 -3.74
C PRO A 175 2.45 -2.06 -2.86
N PHE A 176 2.99 -1.99 -1.64
CA PHE A 176 3.17 -3.14 -0.74
C PHE A 176 2.21 -3.15 0.45
N LEU A 177 1.08 -2.44 0.35
CA LEU A 177 0.04 -2.49 1.37
C LEU A 177 -0.66 -3.86 1.31
N PRO A 178 -0.75 -4.63 2.42
CA PRO A 178 -1.31 -5.99 2.39
C PRO A 178 -2.75 -6.04 1.85
N MET A 179 -3.53 -5.00 2.13
CA MET A 179 -4.90 -4.85 1.66
C MET A 179 -5.01 -4.30 0.22
N PHE A 180 -3.93 -3.84 -0.41
CA PHE A 180 -3.98 -3.42 -1.81
C PHE A 180 -3.67 -4.62 -2.71
N PRO A 181 -4.31 -4.70 -3.90
CA PRO A 181 -3.80 -5.53 -4.98
C PRO A 181 -2.32 -5.22 -5.25
N PRO A 182 -1.45 -6.24 -5.38
CA PRO A 182 -0.02 -6.06 -5.52
C PRO A 182 0.35 -5.11 -6.66
N GLY A 183 1.27 -4.18 -6.41
CA GLY A 183 1.73 -3.22 -7.42
C GLY A 183 0.85 -1.99 -7.58
N LEU A 184 -0.37 -1.97 -7.02
CA LEU A 184 -1.26 -0.81 -7.11
C LEU A 184 -0.69 0.35 -6.29
N VAL A 185 -0.52 1.51 -6.92
CA VAL A 185 -0.21 2.77 -6.24
C VAL A 185 -1.29 3.79 -6.57
N LEU A 186 -1.96 4.29 -5.53
CA LEU A 186 -2.97 5.32 -5.64
C LEU A 186 -2.48 6.58 -4.92
N LYS A 187 -2.58 7.72 -5.59
CA LYS A 187 -2.50 9.03 -4.95
C LYS A 187 -3.90 9.38 -4.48
N LEU A 188 -4.11 9.38 -3.17
CA LEU A 188 -5.40 9.63 -2.56
C LEU A 188 -5.35 10.93 -1.76
N THR A 189 -6.45 11.68 -1.79
CA THR A 189 -6.72 12.74 -0.81
C THR A 189 -7.78 12.23 0.14
N LEU A 190 -7.45 12.19 1.42
CA LEU A 190 -8.34 11.75 2.49
C LEU A 190 -8.76 12.94 3.35
N GLN A 191 -9.99 12.88 3.87
CA GLN A 191 -10.45 13.71 4.98
C GLN A 191 -11.05 12.79 6.04
N GLY A 192 -10.36 12.68 7.18
CA GLY A 192 -10.60 11.56 8.09
C GLY A 192 -10.35 10.24 7.38
N ASP A 193 -11.39 9.42 7.26
CA ASP A 193 -11.39 8.13 6.58
C ASP A 193 -12.03 8.18 5.18
N VAL A 194 -12.57 9.31 4.73
CA VAL A 194 -13.23 9.43 3.42
C VAL A 194 -12.26 9.80 2.32
N ILE A 195 -12.39 9.11 1.19
CA ILE A 195 -11.67 9.40 -0.04
C ILE A 195 -12.33 10.58 -0.76
N GLN A 196 -11.61 11.68 -0.87
CA GLN A 196 -12.04 12.89 -1.58
C GLN A 196 -11.65 12.84 -3.05
N THR A 197 -10.44 12.39 -3.35
CA THR A 197 -9.93 12.25 -4.72
C THR A 197 -9.09 10.99 -4.84
N VAL A 198 -9.04 10.42 -6.04
CA VAL A 198 -8.19 9.29 -6.39
C VAL A 198 -7.53 9.53 -7.74
N ALA A 199 -6.24 9.23 -7.81
CA ALA A 199 -5.48 9.15 -9.05
C ALA A 199 -4.64 7.88 -9.05
N VAL A 200 -4.56 7.21 -10.20
CA VAL A 200 -3.73 6.00 -10.37
C VAL A 200 -2.30 6.42 -10.70
N THR A 201 -1.37 6.09 -9.82
CA THR A 201 0.07 6.31 -10.08
C THR A 201 0.73 5.07 -10.68
N HIS A 202 0.26 3.87 -10.29
CA HIS A 202 0.70 2.61 -10.88
C HIS A 202 -0.45 1.58 -10.80
N PRO A 203 -0.82 0.90 -11.90
CA PRO A 203 -1.84 -0.15 -11.87
C PRO A 203 -1.34 -1.40 -11.13
N PRO A 204 -2.22 -2.30 -10.65
CA PRO A 204 -1.76 -3.54 -10.02
C PRO A 204 -0.99 -4.42 -11.02
N PHE A 205 -0.05 -5.23 -10.54
CA PHE A 205 0.66 -6.21 -11.37
C PHE A 205 -0.30 -7.24 -11.95
N GLU A 206 0.02 -7.79 -13.12
CA GLU A 206 -0.77 -8.88 -13.68
C GLU A 206 -0.57 -10.17 -12.87
N THR A 207 -1.65 -10.66 -12.26
CA THR A 207 -1.68 -11.91 -11.49
C THR A 207 -3.02 -12.61 -11.63
N THR A 208 -3.00 -13.93 -11.53
CA THR A 208 -4.19 -14.79 -11.48
C THR A 208 -4.55 -15.18 -10.04
N GLU A 209 -4.00 -14.49 -9.04
CA GLU A 209 -4.28 -14.76 -7.62
C GLU A 209 -5.77 -14.57 -7.28
N ASP A 210 -6.38 -15.55 -6.62
CA ASP A 210 -7.69 -15.41 -5.98
C ASP A 210 -7.53 -14.74 -4.60
N ARG A 211 -7.83 -13.44 -4.56
CA ARG A 211 -7.72 -12.59 -3.36
C ARG A 211 -8.94 -12.61 -2.46
N GLY A 212 -9.88 -13.55 -2.62
CA GLY A 212 -11.06 -13.61 -1.75
C GLY A 212 -10.72 -13.88 -0.27
N TRP A 213 -9.51 -14.36 0.05
CA TRP A 213 -9.03 -14.43 1.43
C TRP A 213 -8.81 -13.04 2.05
N VAL A 214 -8.37 -12.05 1.26
CA VAL A 214 -8.21 -10.65 1.69
C VAL A 214 -9.55 -10.03 2.05
N LEU A 215 -10.61 -10.29 1.26
CA LEU A 215 -11.96 -9.82 1.58
C LEU A 215 -12.47 -10.38 2.91
N LEU A 216 -12.21 -11.67 3.19
CA LEU A 216 -12.59 -12.26 4.48
C LEU A 216 -11.83 -11.61 5.64
N ASP A 217 -10.56 -11.27 5.43
CA ASP A 217 -9.75 -10.60 6.45
C ASP A 217 -10.25 -9.17 6.72
N LEU A 218 -10.53 -8.40 5.66
CA LEU A 218 -11.13 -7.06 5.73
C LEU A 218 -12.50 -7.05 6.43
N LEU A 219 -13.27 -8.14 6.32
CA LEU A 219 -14.55 -8.32 7.02
C LEU A 219 -14.38 -8.78 8.49
N GLY A 220 -13.15 -8.84 9.00
CA GLY A 220 -12.86 -9.26 10.37
C GLY A 220 -12.99 -10.78 10.59
N LEU A 221 -12.78 -11.59 9.55
CA LEU A 221 -12.87 -13.05 9.59
C LEU A 221 -11.52 -13.74 9.30
N PRO A 222 -10.44 -13.43 10.05
CA PRO A 222 -9.09 -13.90 9.76
C PRO A 222 -8.95 -15.43 9.79
N ALA A 223 -9.75 -16.11 10.63
CA ALA A 223 -9.76 -17.58 10.68
C ALA A 223 -10.33 -18.21 9.39
N LEU A 224 -11.28 -17.55 8.72
CA LEU A 224 -11.80 -18.01 7.43
C LEU A 224 -10.85 -17.62 6.29
N ALA A 225 -10.26 -16.43 6.34
CA ALA A 225 -9.20 -16.01 5.42
C ALA A 225 -8.06 -17.01 5.39
N GLN A 226 -7.51 -17.37 6.56
CA GLN A 226 -6.46 -18.39 6.73
C GLN A 226 -6.88 -19.76 6.19
N ARG A 227 -8.12 -20.19 6.41
CA ARG A 227 -8.62 -21.47 5.85
C ARG A 227 -8.73 -21.45 4.33
N LYS A 228 -9.20 -20.35 3.74
CA LYS A 228 -9.24 -20.17 2.27
C LYS A 228 -7.82 -20.19 1.72
N LEU A 229 -6.92 -19.44 2.35
CA LEU A 229 -5.52 -19.31 1.95
C LEU A 229 -4.76 -20.65 2.05
N ARG A 230 -4.98 -21.47 3.08
CA ARG A 230 -4.36 -22.81 3.15
C ARG A 230 -4.95 -23.81 2.16
N GLY A 231 -6.14 -23.53 1.63
CA GLY A 231 -6.91 -24.49 0.84
C GLY A 231 -7.53 -25.61 1.67
N ASP A 232 -7.57 -25.46 3.01
CA ASP A 232 -8.09 -26.42 4.01
C ASP A 232 -9.63 -26.55 3.99
N ALA A 233 -10.28 -26.07 2.92
CA ALA A 233 -11.69 -26.27 2.66
C ALA A 233 -11.97 -27.77 2.43
N SER A 234 -12.23 -28.49 3.51
CA SER A 234 -12.65 -29.89 3.54
C SER A 234 -13.89 -30.10 2.66
N GLY A 235 -13.69 -30.48 1.40
CA GLY A 235 -14.76 -30.70 0.43
C GLY A 235 -15.46 -29.41 -0.02
N LYS A 236 -15.87 -29.40 -1.30
CA LYS A 236 -16.49 -28.26 -2.03
C LYS A 236 -17.69 -27.61 -1.33
N GLY A 237 -18.34 -28.29 -0.37
CA GLY A 237 -19.54 -27.78 0.31
C GLY A 237 -19.34 -27.30 1.76
N SER A 238 -18.19 -27.55 2.40
CA SER A 238 -17.99 -27.19 3.81
C SER A 238 -17.61 -25.71 3.98
N PHE A 239 -16.69 -25.21 3.15
CA PHE A 239 -16.24 -23.82 3.21
C PHE A 239 -17.33 -22.84 2.78
N ASP A 240 -18.00 -23.07 1.65
CA ASP A 240 -19.11 -22.24 1.18
C ASP A 240 -20.23 -22.16 2.23
N ARG A 241 -20.49 -23.28 2.93
CA ARG A 241 -21.46 -23.31 4.03
C ARG A 241 -20.97 -22.48 5.22
N LEU A 242 -19.70 -22.59 5.60
CA LEU A 242 -19.11 -21.80 6.69
C LEU A 242 -19.12 -20.31 6.39
N ALA A 243 -18.71 -19.89 5.19
CA ALA A 243 -18.74 -18.49 4.76
C ALA A 243 -20.17 -17.91 4.74
N ARG A 244 -21.17 -18.72 4.36
CA ARG A 244 -22.59 -18.33 4.47
C ARG A 244 -23.07 -18.22 5.91
N LEU A 245 -22.60 -19.08 6.80
CA LEU A 245 -23.00 -19.09 8.22
C LEU A 245 -22.41 -17.90 9.01
N THR A 246 -21.27 -17.35 8.61
CA THR A 246 -20.64 -16.21 9.31
C THR A 246 -21.25 -14.85 8.98
N ALA A 247 -22.34 -14.79 8.21
CA ALA A 247 -22.96 -13.54 7.78
C ALA A 247 -21.99 -12.56 7.08
N ALA A 248 -20.84 -13.04 6.57
CA ALA A 248 -19.80 -12.22 5.95
C ALA A 248 -20.37 -11.34 4.83
N ARG A 249 -21.21 -11.94 3.99
CA ARG A 249 -21.93 -11.24 2.92
C ARG A 249 -22.85 -10.13 3.44
N ALA A 250 -23.49 -10.32 4.60
CA ALA A 250 -24.41 -9.34 5.17
C ALA A 250 -23.68 -8.12 5.78
N ALA A 251 -22.41 -8.29 6.18
CA ALA A 251 -21.56 -7.19 6.64
C ALA A 251 -21.11 -6.24 5.53
N ILE A 252 -21.16 -6.67 4.27
CA ILE A 252 -20.91 -5.81 3.11
C ILE A 252 -22.17 -4.94 2.89
N PRO A 253 -22.08 -3.61 2.78
CA PRO A 253 -23.22 -2.74 2.46
C PRO A 253 -23.89 -3.09 1.12
N ASP A 254 -25.20 -2.86 1.01
CA ASP A 254 -25.93 -3.15 -0.22
C ASP A 254 -25.63 -2.13 -1.31
N GLY A 255 -25.30 -2.57 -2.52
CA GLY A 255 -24.92 -1.68 -3.62
C GLY A 255 -23.54 -1.03 -3.51
N LEU A 256 -22.71 -1.43 -2.54
CA LEU A 256 -21.34 -0.94 -2.44
C LEU A 256 -20.54 -1.27 -3.72
N GLY A 257 -19.85 -0.27 -4.27
CA GLY A 257 -19.02 -0.42 -5.48
C GLY A 257 -19.79 -0.98 -6.67
N ARG A 258 -21.05 -0.53 -6.84
CA ARG A 258 -21.92 -0.96 -7.93
C ARG A 258 -21.41 -0.41 -9.26
N THR A 259 -21.12 -1.31 -10.20
CA THR A 259 -20.75 -0.99 -11.58
C THR A 259 -22.00 -0.75 -12.43
N HIS A 260 -21.83 -0.20 -13.64
CA HIS A 260 -22.94 0.14 -14.54
C HIS A 260 -23.79 -1.07 -14.99
N ASP A 261 -23.23 -2.27 -14.96
CA ASP A 261 -23.95 -3.55 -15.18
C ASP A 261 -24.79 -4.00 -13.97
N GLY A 262 -24.73 -3.25 -12.86
CA GLY A 262 -25.44 -3.53 -11.62
C GLY A 262 -24.72 -4.48 -10.67
N SER A 263 -23.52 -4.97 -11.00
CA SER A 263 -22.71 -5.82 -10.12
C SER A 263 -22.15 -5.00 -8.94
N ASP A 264 -22.39 -5.46 -7.72
CA ASP A 264 -21.85 -4.84 -6.49
C ASP A 264 -20.86 -5.77 -5.79
N VAL A 265 -20.22 -5.27 -4.72
CA VAL A 265 -19.25 -6.06 -3.93
C VAL A 265 -19.87 -7.35 -3.40
N ARG A 266 -21.16 -7.40 -3.07
CA ARG A 266 -21.82 -8.63 -2.58
C ARG A 266 -21.88 -9.69 -3.67
N ALA A 267 -22.27 -9.31 -4.89
CA ALA A 267 -22.30 -10.23 -6.03
C ALA A 267 -20.91 -10.78 -6.36
N ARG A 268 -19.89 -9.92 -6.35
CA ARG A 268 -18.50 -10.32 -6.59
C ARG A 268 -17.92 -11.17 -5.46
N PHE A 269 -18.27 -10.87 -4.21
CA PHE A 269 -17.91 -11.70 -3.05
C PHE A 269 -18.49 -13.12 -3.17
N ASP A 270 -19.77 -13.25 -3.53
CA ASP A 270 -20.41 -14.56 -3.73
C ASP A 270 -19.69 -15.38 -4.81
N HIS A 271 -19.22 -14.70 -5.87
CA HIS A 271 -18.42 -15.32 -6.91
C HIS A 271 -17.05 -15.80 -6.41
N LEU A 272 -16.27 -14.94 -5.74
CA LEU A 272 -14.94 -15.26 -5.17
C LEU A 272 -15.00 -16.34 -4.08
N MET A 273 -16.11 -16.45 -3.36
CA MET A 273 -16.32 -17.52 -2.39
C MET A 273 -16.68 -18.84 -3.08
N SER A 274 -17.30 -18.79 -4.25
CA SER A 274 -17.56 -19.99 -5.05
C SER A 274 -16.28 -20.43 -5.77
N ARG A 275 -15.87 -21.70 -5.66
CA ARG A 275 -14.70 -22.24 -6.39
C ARG A 275 -14.98 -22.40 -7.90
N ARG A 276 -15.40 -21.33 -8.58
CA ARG A 276 -15.65 -21.29 -10.01
C ARG A 276 -14.48 -20.59 -10.69
N ASP A 277 -13.85 -21.28 -11.63
CA ASP A 277 -12.73 -20.74 -12.43
C ASP A 277 -13.19 -19.81 -13.58
N SER A 278 -14.43 -19.33 -13.53
CA SER A 278 -14.99 -18.51 -14.61
C SER A 278 -14.78 -17.04 -14.29
N ALA A 279 -14.12 -16.28 -15.16
CA ALA A 279 -14.04 -14.83 -15.00
C ALA A 279 -15.45 -14.21 -14.91
N LEU A 280 -15.60 -13.18 -14.07
CA LEU A 280 -16.79 -12.35 -14.08
C LEU A 280 -16.79 -11.53 -15.37
N ASP A 281 -17.81 -11.72 -16.20
CA ASP A 281 -18.02 -10.87 -17.38
C ASP A 281 -18.64 -9.55 -16.91
N LEU A 282 -17.77 -8.56 -16.64
CA LEU A 282 -18.14 -7.23 -16.17
C LEU A 282 -18.09 -6.23 -17.32
N HIS A 283 -19.15 -5.44 -17.47
CA HIS A 283 -19.15 -4.35 -18.44
C HIS A 283 -18.56 -3.09 -17.81
N LEU A 284 -17.23 -2.95 -17.91
CA LEU A 284 -16.44 -1.90 -17.27
C LEU A 284 -16.15 -0.69 -18.17
N HIS A 285 -16.85 -0.56 -19.31
CA HIS A 285 -16.68 0.58 -20.19
C HIS A 285 -17.01 1.88 -19.44
N HIS A 286 -16.05 2.80 -19.39
CA HIS A 286 -16.14 4.11 -18.73
C HIS A 286 -16.25 4.09 -17.19
N THR A 287 -16.11 2.94 -16.53
CA THR A 287 -16.02 2.92 -15.06
C THR A 287 -14.59 3.19 -14.63
N GLY A 288 -14.35 4.32 -13.96
CA GLY A 288 -13.08 4.68 -13.33
C GLY A 288 -13.04 4.37 -11.82
N LEU A 289 -11.88 4.56 -11.18
CA LEU A 289 -11.79 4.47 -9.71
C LEU A 289 -12.42 5.68 -9.02
N ASP A 290 -12.46 6.83 -9.69
CA ASP A 290 -13.16 8.03 -9.25
C ASP A 290 -14.67 7.79 -9.08
N ASP A 291 -15.30 7.07 -10.02
CA ASP A 291 -16.70 6.65 -9.91
C ASP A 291 -16.96 5.71 -8.72
N LEU A 292 -15.95 4.91 -8.36
CA LEU A 292 -16.12 3.79 -7.43
C LEU A 292 -15.68 4.09 -6.01
N LEU A 293 -14.72 5.00 -5.80
CA LEU A 293 -14.05 5.20 -4.51
C LEU A 293 -14.32 6.57 -3.89
N VAL A 294 -14.59 7.61 -4.68
CA VAL A 294 -14.82 8.96 -4.13
C VAL A 294 -16.09 8.96 -3.28
N GLY A 295 -15.99 9.53 -2.08
CA GLY A 295 -17.06 9.57 -1.08
C GLY A 295 -17.19 8.31 -0.23
N LEU A 296 -16.43 7.24 -0.53
CA LEU A 296 -16.38 6.05 0.32
C LEU A 296 -15.43 6.24 1.49
N GLU A 297 -15.77 5.59 2.61
CA GLU A 297 -14.83 5.41 3.72
C GLU A 297 -13.73 4.40 3.32
N TRP A 298 -12.55 4.52 3.93
CA TRP A 298 -11.38 3.70 3.64
C TRP A 298 -11.70 2.20 3.63
N HIS A 299 -12.46 1.73 4.63
CA HIS A 299 -12.78 0.31 4.74
C HIS A 299 -13.68 -0.17 3.59
N GLU A 300 -14.60 0.66 3.12
CA GLU A 300 -15.49 0.35 2.00
C GLU A 300 -14.71 0.31 0.69
N ALA A 301 -13.84 1.29 0.47
CA ALA A 301 -12.93 1.34 -0.67
C ALA A 301 -12.05 0.08 -0.76
N MET A 302 -11.54 -0.42 0.38
CA MET A 302 -10.74 -1.65 0.40
C MET A 302 -11.56 -2.88 -0.02
N LEU A 303 -12.83 -2.96 0.37
CA LEU A 303 -13.73 -4.02 -0.09
C LEU A 303 -14.01 -3.91 -1.59
N VAL A 304 -14.19 -2.69 -2.11
CA VAL A 304 -14.38 -2.45 -3.55
C VAL A 304 -13.15 -2.91 -4.33
N LEU A 305 -11.95 -2.45 -3.97
CA LEU A 305 -10.71 -2.78 -4.67
C LEU A 305 -10.44 -4.30 -4.70
N ASN A 306 -10.62 -5.01 -3.58
CA ASN A 306 -10.36 -6.45 -3.50
C ASN A 306 -11.51 -7.34 -4.01
N SER A 307 -12.62 -6.74 -4.46
CA SER A 307 -13.74 -7.47 -5.05
C SER A 307 -13.58 -7.74 -6.55
N PHE A 308 -12.68 -7.02 -7.23
CA PHE A 308 -12.39 -7.22 -8.65
C PHE A 308 -11.25 -8.22 -8.83
N ASP A 309 -11.30 -8.99 -9.90
CA ASP A 309 -10.11 -9.66 -10.41
C ASP A 309 -9.12 -8.63 -10.98
N THR A 310 -7.86 -9.04 -11.11
CA THR A 310 -6.78 -8.15 -11.51
C THR A 310 -6.96 -7.55 -12.91
N ALA A 311 -7.52 -8.30 -13.87
CA ALA A 311 -7.71 -7.82 -15.23
C ALA A 311 -8.80 -6.75 -15.29
N SER A 312 -9.91 -6.98 -14.59
CA SER A 312 -10.97 -5.99 -14.38
C SER A 312 -10.43 -4.73 -13.71
N LEU A 313 -9.65 -4.86 -12.63
CA LEU A 313 -9.13 -3.71 -11.91
C LEU A 313 -8.14 -2.89 -12.73
N ARG A 314 -7.30 -3.52 -13.55
CA ARG A 314 -6.40 -2.83 -14.49
C ARG A 314 -7.20 -2.04 -15.53
N THR A 315 -8.32 -2.59 -16.01
CA THR A 315 -9.22 -1.90 -16.94
C THR A 315 -9.83 -0.65 -16.28
N ILE A 316 -10.31 -0.78 -15.04
CA ILE A 316 -10.85 0.36 -14.27
C ILE A 316 -9.76 1.42 -14.02
N CYS A 317 -8.54 1.00 -13.67
CA CYS A 317 -7.42 1.93 -13.50
C CYS A 317 -7.11 2.70 -14.79
N ALA A 318 -7.17 2.05 -15.95
CA ALA A 318 -6.94 2.68 -17.26
C ALA A 318 -8.04 3.67 -17.66
N ASN A 319 -9.25 3.51 -17.13
CA ASN A 319 -10.37 4.44 -17.34
C ASN A 319 -10.36 5.62 -16.36
N THR A 320 -9.55 5.57 -15.29
CA THR A 320 -9.52 6.62 -14.27
C THR A 320 -8.83 7.86 -14.86
N PRO A 321 -9.44 9.06 -14.79
CA PRO A 321 -8.84 10.28 -15.31
C PRO A 321 -7.46 10.54 -14.71
N GLU A 322 -6.55 11.07 -15.52
CA GLU A 322 -5.32 11.64 -14.98
C GLU A 322 -5.66 12.86 -14.10
N PRO A 323 -4.95 13.06 -12.99
CA PRO A 323 -5.19 14.23 -12.15
C PRO A 323 -4.96 15.50 -12.98
N GLU A 324 -5.88 16.46 -12.89
CA GLU A 324 -5.67 17.78 -13.47
C GLU A 324 -4.35 18.34 -12.89
N THR A 325 -3.34 18.52 -13.75
CA THR A 325 -2.14 19.25 -13.36
C THR A 325 -2.53 20.70 -13.21
N ASP A 326 -2.39 21.22 -12.00
CA ASP A 326 -2.58 22.64 -11.67
C ASP A 326 -1.39 23.44 -12.25
N ASP A 327 -1.19 23.38 -13.57
CA ASP A 327 -0.13 24.08 -14.31
C ASP A 327 -0.42 25.59 -14.45
N ASN A 328 -1.50 26.09 -13.84
CA ASN A 328 -1.92 27.50 -13.94
C ASN A 328 -1.65 28.33 -12.67
N ALA A 329 -0.95 27.80 -11.67
CA ALA A 329 -0.69 28.54 -10.42
C ALA A 329 0.52 29.50 -10.49
N ASP A 330 1.34 29.46 -11.55
CA ASP A 330 2.61 30.21 -11.62
C ASP A 330 2.63 31.41 -12.59
N ASP A 331 1.53 31.76 -13.27
CA ASP A 331 1.52 32.78 -14.35
C ASP A 331 0.81 34.11 -14.02
N GLU A 332 0.43 34.40 -12.77
CA GLU A 332 -0.32 35.63 -12.42
C GLU A 332 0.44 36.72 -11.63
N ASP A 333 1.77 36.66 -11.46
CA ASP A 333 2.49 37.68 -10.66
C ASP A 333 3.57 38.52 -11.40
N ASP A 334 3.71 38.42 -12.73
CA ASP A 334 4.80 39.13 -13.46
C ASP A 334 4.36 40.24 -14.44
N ASN A 335 3.18 40.84 -14.25
CA ASN A 335 2.73 41.97 -15.07
C ASN A 335 2.30 43.21 -14.26
N LYS A 336 3.24 43.77 -13.49
CA LYS A 336 3.18 45.18 -13.04
C LYS A 336 4.54 45.88 -13.13
N GLU A 337 5.09 45.98 -14.35
CA GLU A 337 6.02 47.06 -14.69
C GLU A 337 5.26 48.17 -15.45
N GLY A 338 4.59 49.04 -14.68
CA GLY A 338 4.07 50.32 -15.16
C GLY A 338 5.01 51.45 -14.75
N GLY A 339 5.67 52.04 -15.74
CA GLY A 339 6.83 52.93 -15.59
C GLY A 339 6.67 54.14 -14.67
N MET A 340 7.72 54.38 -13.89
CA MET A 340 8.00 55.65 -13.22
C MET A 340 8.84 56.52 -14.16
N ASP A 341 8.19 57.50 -14.78
CA ASP A 341 8.81 58.53 -15.60
C ASP A 341 9.50 59.57 -14.70
N HIS A 342 10.83 59.62 -14.75
CA HIS A 342 11.64 60.62 -14.07
C HIS A 342 11.80 61.86 -14.97
N GLY A 343 10.79 62.73 -14.95
CA GLY A 343 10.88 64.06 -15.56
C GLY A 343 11.55 65.08 -14.63
N ALA A 344 12.87 65.20 -14.68
CA ALA A 344 13.61 66.34 -14.15
C ALA A 344 14.01 67.28 -15.29
N HIS A 345 13.40 68.47 -15.36
CA HIS A 345 13.95 69.61 -16.10
C HIS A 345 13.93 70.86 -15.24
N ALA A 346 15.13 71.38 -14.99
CA ALA A 346 15.38 72.67 -14.38
C ALA A 346 15.31 73.80 -15.42
N GLY A 347 14.72 74.93 -15.03
CA GLY A 347 15.08 76.29 -15.44
C GLY A 347 14.21 76.98 -16.51
N HIS A 348 13.43 78.00 -16.13
CA HIS A 348 13.80 79.42 -16.26
C HIS A 348 12.66 80.38 -15.80
N MET A 349 13.09 81.49 -15.19
CA MET A 349 12.40 82.73 -14.78
C MET A 349 11.60 82.73 -13.47
#